data_AF-A0A834BQE1-F1
#
_entry.id   AF-A0A834BQE1-F1
#
_cell.length_a   1.000
_cell.length_b   1.000
_cell.length_c   1.000
_cell.angle_alpha   90.00
_cell.angle_beta   90.00
_cell.angle_gamma   90.00
#
_symmetry.space_group_name_H-M   'P 1'
#
loop_
_entity.id
_entity.type
_entity.pdbx_description
1 polymer ?
#
loop_
_entity_poly.entity_id
_entity_poly.type
_entity_poly.pdbx_seq_one_letter_code
_entity_poly.pdbx_strand_id
1 'polypeptide(L)'
;MDCGIHAREWIAPAFCQYFVKQILQSYKTDAKIETMMRDMDFYVTPVLNIDGYLYSWKDNTTRLWRKNRSPGPSGDCYGTDLNRNFDANWGTIGVSFNCTSNTYCGTQPVSEPEAQAVTYFVGSRKDDILCFLTIHSYGQLLLVPYGHPNFTAPNYDELMEVGQAAATAIWNVHKKTTPLGLRPTFYTPTQALPETGLGCRGSPTPTPLS
;
A
#
# COMPACT_ATOMS: atom_id res chain seq x y z
N MET A 1 0.96 -8.41 0.48
CA MET A 1 0.06 -7.54 -0.32
C MET A 1 -1.11 -7.15 0.56
N ASP A 2 -1.42 -5.86 0.64
CA ASP A 2 -2.63 -5.37 1.31
C ASP A 2 -3.51 -4.57 0.35
N CYS A 3 -4.78 -4.48 0.73
CA CYS A 3 -5.81 -3.71 0.06
C CYS A 3 -6.72 -3.03 1.09
N GLY A 4 -7.40 -1.97 0.66
CA GLY A 4 -8.49 -1.39 1.45
C GLY A 4 -8.04 -0.69 2.73
N ILE A 5 -6.84 -0.11 2.74
CA ILE A 5 -6.39 0.78 3.82
C ILE A 5 -7.20 2.08 3.85
N HIS A 6 -7.64 2.58 2.69
CA HIS A 6 -8.65 3.64 2.59
C HIS A 6 -10.03 3.04 2.30
N ALA A 7 -10.98 3.33 3.17
CA ALA A 7 -12.30 2.71 3.18
C ALA A 7 -13.08 2.85 1.86
N ARG A 8 -13.11 4.06 1.27
CA ARG A 8 -13.85 4.36 0.03
C ARG A 8 -13.33 3.68 -1.23
N GLU A 9 -12.12 3.12 -1.22
CA GLU A 9 -11.40 2.61 -2.39
C GLU A 9 -11.80 1.16 -2.70
N TRP A 10 -13.10 0.93 -2.91
CA TRP A 10 -13.70 -0.41 -2.98
C TRP A 10 -13.12 -1.35 -4.05
N ILE A 11 -12.50 -0.81 -5.10
CA ILE A 11 -11.86 -1.64 -6.12
C ILE A 11 -10.61 -2.36 -5.58
N ALA A 12 -9.93 -1.82 -4.56
CA ALA A 12 -8.76 -2.47 -3.97
C ALA A 12 -9.15 -3.78 -3.25
N PRO A 13 -10.11 -3.82 -2.30
CA PRO A 13 -10.59 -5.09 -1.76
C PRO A 13 -11.13 -6.07 -2.80
N ALA A 14 -11.82 -5.58 -3.83
CA ALA A 14 -12.30 -6.43 -4.92
C ALA A 14 -11.12 -7.06 -5.70
N PHE A 15 -10.07 -6.29 -5.97
CA PHE A 15 -8.84 -6.76 -6.61
C PHE A 15 -8.13 -7.83 -5.76
N CYS A 16 -7.91 -7.62 -4.45
CA CYS A 16 -7.26 -8.62 -3.62
C CYS A 16 -8.03 -9.95 -3.59
N GLN A 17 -9.36 -9.92 -3.53
CA GLN A 17 -10.18 -11.14 -3.63
C GLN A 17 -10.05 -11.80 -5.00
N TYR A 18 -10.07 -11.02 -6.09
CA TYR A 18 -9.88 -11.53 -7.44
C TYR A 18 -8.48 -12.12 -7.64
N PHE A 19 -7.44 -11.50 -7.09
CA PHE A 19 -6.06 -11.98 -7.12
C PHE A 19 -5.93 -13.38 -6.52
N VAL A 20 -6.48 -13.58 -5.30
CA VAL A 20 -6.52 -14.91 -4.66
C VAL A 20 -7.28 -15.92 -5.51
N LYS A 21 -8.45 -15.52 -6.04
CA LYS A 21 -9.23 -16.38 -6.95
C LYS A 21 -8.39 -16.80 -8.18
N GLN A 22 -7.67 -15.87 -8.81
CA GLN A 22 -6.84 -16.17 -9.97
C GLN A 22 -5.74 -17.17 -9.63
N ILE A 23 -5.00 -16.97 -8.54
CA ILE A 23 -3.97 -17.91 -8.09
C ILE A 23 -4.55 -19.32 -7.94
N LEU A 24 -5.66 -19.45 -7.19
CA LEU A 24 -6.28 -20.75 -6.93
C LEU A 24 -6.80 -21.44 -8.21
N GLN A 25 -7.18 -20.66 -9.22
CA GLN A 25 -7.68 -21.19 -10.50
C GLN A 25 -6.56 -21.57 -11.47
N SER A 26 -5.41 -20.89 -11.41
CA SER A 26 -4.34 -21.04 -12.41
C SER A 26 -3.12 -21.79 -11.92
N TYR A 27 -2.89 -21.98 -10.62
CA TYR A 27 -1.63 -22.55 -10.12
C TYR A 27 -1.30 -23.97 -10.60
N LYS A 28 -2.30 -24.73 -11.09
CA LYS A 28 -2.09 -26.08 -11.68
C LYS A 28 -1.94 -26.08 -13.19
N THR A 29 -2.23 -24.96 -13.85
CA THR A 29 -2.32 -24.86 -15.32
C THR A 29 -1.36 -23.81 -15.90
N ASP A 30 -0.92 -22.85 -15.10
CA ASP A 30 0.06 -21.84 -15.47
C ASP A 30 1.38 -22.12 -14.75
N ALA A 31 2.40 -22.52 -15.51
CA ALA A 31 3.72 -22.90 -14.99
C ALA A 31 4.42 -21.75 -14.24
N LYS A 32 4.13 -20.48 -14.57
CA LYS A 32 4.71 -19.34 -13.85
C LYS A 32 4.08 -19.21 -12.46
N ILE A 33 2.75 -19.32 -12.38
CA ILE A 33 2.04 -19.26 -11.10
C ILE A 33 2.39 -20.49 -10.25
N GLU A 34 2.50 -21.68 -10.85
CA GLU A 34 2.96 -22.89 -10.16
C GLU A 34 4.34 -22.68 -9.52
N THR A 35 5.30 -22.15 -10.29
CA THR A 35 6.65 -21.84 -9.81
C THR A 35 6.60 -20.82 -8.66
N MET A 36 5.83 -19.75 -8.81
CA MET A 36 5.67 -18.74 -7.75
C MET A 36 5.07 -19.34 -6.48
N MET A 37 4.08 -20.23 -6.57
CA MET A 37 3.45 -20.86 -5.40
C MET A 37 4.33 -21.93 -4.74
N ARG A 38 5.30 -22.50 -5.46
CA ARG A 38 6.29 -23.42 -4.90
C ARG A 38 7.39 -22.68 -4.16
N ASP A 39 7.83 -21.54 -4.71
CA ASP A 39 9.04 -20.86 -4.28
C ASP A 39 8.75 -19.62 -3.39
N MET A 40 7.49 -19.18 -3.27
CA MET A 40 7.09 -18.00 -2.50
C MET A 40 5.76 -18.18 -1.75
N ASP A 41 5.68 -17.53 -0.59
CA ASP A 41 4.42 -17.36 0.14
C ASP A 41 3.75 -16.01 -0.17
N PHE A 42 2.44 -16.02 -0.38
CA PHE A 42 1.63 -14.83 -0.60
C PHE A 42 0.77 -14.51 0.63
N TYR A 43 1.17 -13.50 1.39
CA TYR A 43 0.32 -12.91 2.42
C TYR A 43 -0.58 -11.84 1.79
N VAL A 44 -1.90 -12.08 1.80
CA VAL A 44 -2.89 -11.16 1.21
C VAL A 44 -3.88 -10.71 2.28
N THR A 45 -3.95 -9.40 2.53
CA THR A 45 -4.94 -8.76 3.42
C THR A 45 -5.96 -8.02 2.57
N PRO A 46 -7.17 -8.57 2.32
CA PRO A 46 -8.13 -7.97 1.39
C PRO A 46 -8.72 -6.64 1.86
N VAL A 47 -8.92 -6.49 3.17
CA VAL A 47 -9.44 -5.28 3.79
C VAL A 47 -8.64 -5.01 5.05
N LEU A 48 -7.73 -4.03 5.01
CA LEU A 48 -6.98 -3.61 6.18
C LEU A 48 -7.84 -2.75 7.11
N ASN A 49 -8.55 -1.76 6.55
CA ASN A 49 -9.42 -0.85 7.31
C ASN A 49 -10.86 -1.38 7.35
N ILE A 50 -11.10 -2.40 8.17
CA ILE A 50 -12.40 -3.10 8.23
C ILE A 50 -13.50 -2.15 8.71
N ASP A 51 -13.27 -1.40 9.79
CA ASP A 51 -14.29 -0.52 10.36
C ASP A 51 -14.64 0.62 9.40
N GLY A 52 -13.64 1.24 8.78
CA GLY A 52 -13.86 2.26 7.77
C GLY A 52 -14.59 1.69 6.55
N TYR A 53 -14.22 0.49 6.09
CA TYR A 53 -14.89 -0.18 4.98
C TYR A 53 -16.37 -0.39 5.29
N LEU A 54 -16.71 -1.01 6.43
CA LEU A 54 -18.10 -1.18 6.88
C LEU A 54 -18.84 0.17 6.97
N TYR A 55 -18.18 1.19 7.49
CA TYR A 55 -18.77 2.53 7.59
C TYR A 55 -19.12 3.10 6.21
N SER A 56 -18.28 2.87 5.19
CA SER A 56 -18.55 3.33 3.82
C SER A 56 -19.75 2.65 3.15
N TRP A 57 -20.22 1.51 3.69
CA TRP A 57 -21.42 0.81 3.21
C TRP A 57 -22.72 1.24 3.91
N LYS A 58 -22.63 2.03 4.98
CA LYS A 58 -23.79 2.41 5.81
C LYS A 58 -24.87 3.13 4.98
N ASP A 59 -24.47 4.18 4.24
CA ASP A 59 -25.35 4.92 3.34
C ASP A 59 -24.53 5.82 2.39
N ASN A 60 -25.21 6.57 1.52
CA ASN A 60 -24.56 7.44 0.53
C ASN A 60 -23.77 8.60 1.17
N THR A 61 -24.08 9.02 2.39
CA THR A 61 -23.37 10.10 3.09
C THR A 61 -22.02 9.63 3.62
N THR A 62 -21.88 8.35 3.92
CA THR A 62 -20.64 7.76 4.45
C THR A 62 -19.78 7.10 3.37
N ARG A 63 -20.30 6.91 2.15
CA ARG A 63 -19.62 6.25 1.02
C ARG A 63 -18.21 6.76 0.75
N LEU A 64 -17.96 8.06 0.96
CA LEU A 64 -16.66 8.69 0.70
C LEU A 64 -15.72 8.70 1.91
N TRP A 65 -16.05 7.99 3.00
CA TRP A 65 -15.19 7.84 4.16
C TRP A 65 -13.85 7.20 3.78
N ARG A 66 -12.74 7.76 4.29
CA ARG A 66 -11.38 7.34 3.93
C ARG A 66 -10.65 6.67 5.09
N LYS A 67 -10.69 7.31 6.27
CA LYS A 67 -9.91 6.98 7.47
C LYS A 67 -10.39 5.69 8.14
N ASN A 68 -9.74 5.25 9.20
CA ASN A 68 -10.32 4.25 10.09
C ASN A 68 -11.45 4.87 10.96
N ARG A 69 -11.85 4.20 12.04
CA ARG A 69 -12.99 4.62 12.89
C ARG A 69 -12.63 4.84 14.36
N SER A 70 -11.35 4.94 14.71
CA SER A 70 -10.92 5.31 16.05
C SER A 70 -11.50 6.66 16.48
N PRO A 71 -11.83 6.86 17.77
CA PRO A 71 -12.20 8.17 18.27
C PRO A 71 -10.98 9.10 18.24
N GLY A 72 -11.19 10.35 17.82
CA GLY A 72 -10.14 11.38 17.88
C GLY A 72 -9.85 11.81 19.33
N PRO A 73 -8.80 12.63 19.54
CA PRO A 73 -8.29 12.95 20.89
C PRO A 73 -9.33 13.56 21.84
N SER A 74 -10.26 14.36 21.32
CA SER A 74 -11.36 15.02 22.03
C SER A 74 -12.72 14.35 21.86
N GLY A 75 -12.80 13.24 21.11
CA GLY A 75 -14.05 12.50 20.84
C GLY A 75 -15.06 13.18 19.90
N ASP A 76 -14.75 14.38 19.41
CA ASP A 76 -15.57 15.19 18.50
C ASP A 76 -15.32 14.89 17.01
N CYS A 77 -14.26 14.13 16.72
CA CYS A 77 -13.86 13.68 15.40
C CYS A 77 -13.55 12.18 15.43
N TYR A 78 -13.50 11.57 14.25
CA TYR A 78 -13.23 10.15 14.12
C TYR A 78 -12.23 9.88 13.00
N GLY A 79 -11.41 8.87 13.25
CA GLY A 79 -10.52 8.23 12.31
C GLY A 79 -9.18 8.94 12.14
N THR A 80 -8.17 8.14 11.89
CA THR A 80 -6.83 8.49 11.43
C THR A 80 -6.67 8.00 9.99
N ASP A 81 -5.96 8.77 9.16
CA ASP A 81 -5.52 8.28 7.86
C ASP A 81 -4.41 7.24 8.09
N LEU A 82 -4.75 5.96 7.95
CA LEU A 82 -3.83 4.85 8.18
C LEU A 82 -2.58 4.96 7.30
N ASN A 83 -2.72 5.51 6.07
CA ASN A 83 -1.60 5.77 5.18
C ASN A 83 -0.87 7.08 5.52
N ARG A 84 -1.02 7.60 6.73
CA ARG A 84 -0.22 8.70 7.33
C ARG A 84 0.22 8.35 8.75
N ASN A 85 0.00 7.10 9.18
CA ASN A 85 0.22 6.69 10.55
C ASN A 85 1.44 5.77 10.72
N PHE A 86 2.16 5.40 9.66
CA PHE A 86 3.37 4.58 9.79
C PHE A 86 4.58 5.41 10.26
N ASP A 87 5.52 4.76 10.96
CA ASP A 87 6.78 5.38 11.42
C ASP A 87 7.81 5.50 10.29
N ALA A 88 7.49 6.34 9.30
CA ALA A 88 8.35 6.65 8.18
C ALA A 88 8.27 8.16 7.95
N ASN A 89 9.21 8.92 8.54
CA ASN A 89 9.16 10.38 8.57
C ASN A 89 7.82 10.94 9.06
N TRP A 90 7.20 10.31 10.07
CA TRP A 90 5.86 10.64 10.55
C TRP A 90 5.71 12.13 10.92
N GLY A 91 4.54 12.71 10.65
CA GLY A 91 4.24 14.09 11.05
C GLY A 91 4.94 15.20 10.25
N THR A 92 5.64 14.88 9.15
CA THR A 92 6.43 15.88 8.39
C THR A 92 5.67 16.50 7.21
N ILE A 93 5.56 15.80 6.09
CA ILE A 93 5.02 16.34 4.81
C ILE A 93 3.71 15.63 4.46
N GLY A 94 2.75 16.36 3.88
CA GLY A 94 1.51 15.80 3.32
C GLY A 94 0.55 15.19 4.36
N VAL A 95 0.69 15.60 5.62
CA VAL A 95 -0.11 15.20 6.78
C VAL A 95 -0.89 16.37 7.34
N SER A 96 -1.83 16.08 8.25
CA SER A 96 -2.48 17.08 9.10
C SER A 96 -2.49 16.61 10.55
N PHE A 97 -2.37 17.53 11.49
CA PHE A 97 -2.60 17.28 12.92
C PHE A 97 -4.04 17.62 13.35
N ASN A 98 -4.86 18.13 12.43
CA ASN A 98 -6.29 18.35 12.68
C ASN A 98 -7.05 17.04 12.43
N CYS A 99 -7.69 16.50 13.47
CA CYS A 99 -8.40 15.23 13.41
C CYS A 99 -9.63 15.22 12.48
N THR A 100 -10.14 16.37 12.07
CA THR A 100 -11.21 16.46 11.06
C THR A 100 -10.68 16.29 9.62
N SER A 101 -9.37 16.43 9.41
CA SER A 101 -8.75 16.27 8.10
C SER A 101 -8.83 14.82 7.61
N ASN A 102 -8.93 14.66 6.29
CA ASN A 102 -8.80 13.38 5.61
C ASN A 102 -7.37 12.82 5.64
N THR A 103 -6.37 13.65 5.94
CA THR A 103 -4.95 13.30 6.05
C THR A 103 -4.43 13.39 7.48
N TYR A 104 -5.33 13.29 8.47
CA TYR A 104 -4.94 13.28 9.88
C TYR A 104 -3.97 12.13 10.17
N CYS A 105 -2.77 12.42 10.68
CA CYS A 105 -1.70 11.43 10.86
C CYS A 105 -1.78 10.62 12.16
N GLY A 106 -2.76 10.91 13.03
CA GLY A 106 -2.90 10.29 14.35
C GLY A 106 -2.21 11.08 15.45
N THR A 107 -2.22 10.54 16.67
CA THR A 107 -1.61 11.18 17.85
C THR A 107 -0.10 10.97 17.93
N GLN A 108 0.38 9.88 17.36
CA GLN A 108 1.78 9.46 17.31
C GLN A 108 1.97 8.47 16.15
N PRO A 109 3.20 8.20 15.68
CA PRO A 109 3.41 7.12 14.71
C PRO A 109 2.90 5.79 15.29
N VAL A 110 2.24 5.02 14.44
CA VAL A 110 1.70 3.70 14.70
C VAL A 110 0.69 3.72 15.86
N SER A 111 -0.10 4.80 15.95
CA SER A 111 -1.17 4.96 16.95
C SER A 111 -2.35 4.03 16.72
N GLU A 112 -2.63 3.67 15.46
CA GLU A 112 -3.81 2.89 15.11
C GLU A 112 -3.54 1.37 15.18
N PRO A 113 -4.49 0.55 15.69
CA PRO A 113 -4.29 -0.89 15.81
C PRO A 113 -4.07 -1.58 14.45
N GLU A 114 -4.66 -1.07 13.37
CA GLU A 114 -4.43 -1.59 12.03
C GLU A 114 -2.99 -1.35 11.57
N ALA A 115 -2.44 -0.16 11.86
CA ALA A 115 -1.05 0.17 11.55
C ALA A 115 -0.07 -0.63 12.42
N GLN A 116 -0.40 -0.83 13.71
CA GLN A 116 0.36 -1.69 14.63
C GLN A 116 0.44 -3.12 14.12
N ALA A 117 -0.69 -3.69 13.68
CA ALA A 117 -0.75 -5.06 13.17
C ALA A 117 0.15 -5.26 11.94
N VAL A 118 0.09 -4.35 10.96
CA VAL A 118 0.95 -4.42 9.76
C VAL A 118 2.42 -4.23 10.13
N THR A 119 2.73 -3.24 10.97
CA THR A 119 4.11 -2.96 11.40
C THR A 119 4.71 -4.15 12.13
N TYR A 120 3.96 -4.77 13.05
CA TYR A 120 4.39 -5.98 13.76
C TYR A 120 4.57 -7.17 12.82
N PHE A 121 3.60 -7.44 11.94
CA PHE A 121 3.64 -8.57 11.02
C PHE A 121 4.82 -8.49 10.05
N VAL A 122 5.00 -7.32 9.43
CA VAL A 122 6.10 -7.07 8.48
C VAL A 122 7.44 -7.01 9.20
N GLY A 123 7.52 -6.30 10.34
CA GLY A 123 8.74 -6.16 11.12
C GLY A 123 9.27 -7.50 11.65
N SER A 124 8.39 -8.40 12.09
CA SER A 124 8.76 -9.75 12.56
C SER A 124 9.21 -10.70 11.46
N ARG A 125 9.00 -10.35 10.18
CA ARG A 125 9.36 -11.16 8.99
C ARG A 125 10.17 -10.36 7.97
N LYS A 126 10.82 -9.28 8.41
CA LYS A 126 11.46 -8.32 7.50
C LYS A 126 12.52 -8.96 6.59
N ASP A 127 13.13 -10.06 7.04
CA ASP A 127 14.19 -10.78 6.33
C ASP A 127 13.64 -11.84 5.36
N ASP A 128 12.38 -12.26 5.55
CA ASP A 128 11.67 -13.21 4.68
C ASP A 128 10.79 -12.49 3.65
N ILE A 129 10.33 -11.27 3.96
CA ILE A 129 9.51 -10.48 3.04
C ILE A 129 10.38 -9.90 1.92
N LEU A 130 10.27 -10.53 0.75
CA LEU A 130 10.96 -10.09 -0.47
C LEU A 130 10.29 -8.89 -1.10
N CYS A 131 8.95 -8.78 -1.04
CA CYS A 131 8.24 -7.66 -1.65
C CYS A 131 6.96 -7.27 -0.90
N PHE A 132 6.72 -5.97 -0.81
CA PHE A 132 5.48 -5.40 -0.28
C PHE A 132 4.72 -4.63 -1.37
N LEU A 133 3.42 -4.91 -1.45
CA LEU A 133 2.49 -4.31 -2.41
C LEU A 133 1.27 -3.81 -1.64
N THR A 134 1.00 -2.52 -1.70
CA THR A 134 -0.22 -1.90 -1.16
C THR A 134 -1.07 -1.35 -2.29
N ILE A 135 -2.34 -1.73 -2.34
CA ILE A 135 -3.23 -1.47 -3.48
C ILE A 135 -4.25 -0.39 -3.12
N HIS A 136 -4.30 0.65 -3.97
CA HIS A 136 -5.11 1.84 -3.79
C HIS A 136 -5.92 2.20 -5.04
N SER A 137 -6.84 3.15 -4.88
CA SER A 137 -7.50 3.81 -6.00
C SER A 137 -7.90 5.26 -5.69
N TYR A 138 -8.03 6.15 -6.67
CA TYR A 138 -7.79 5.99 -8.10
C TYR A 138 -6.56 6.81 -8.50
N GLY A 139 -6.19 6.73 -9.78
CA GLY A 139 -5.06 7.47 -10.34
C GLY A 139 -4.37 6.71 -11.48
N GLN A 140 -4.52 5.37 -11.49
CA GLN A 140 -3.84 4.48 -12.43
C GLN A 140 -2.32 4.69 -12.39
N LEU A 141 -1.76 4.71 -11.18
CA LEU A 141 -0.34 4.92 -10.93
C LEU A 141 0.27 3.63 -10.36
N LEU A 142 1.46 3.29 -10.87
CA LEU A 142 2.42 2.48 -10.15
C LEU A 142 3.44 3.42 -9.54
N LEU A 143 3.55 3.36 -8.22
CA LEU A 143 4.44 4.21 -7.45
C LEU A 143 5.54 3.32 -6.85
N VAL A 144 6.66 3.93 -6.49
CA VAL A 144 7.81 3.27 -5.84
C VAL A 144 8.36 4.21 -4.75
N PRO A 145 9.00 3.69 -3.70
CA PRO A 145 9.61 4.53 -2.68
C PRO A 145 10.71 5.46 -3.22
N TYR A 146 10.98 6.59 -2.56
CA TYR A 146 10.27 7.12 -1.38
C TYR A 146 9.18 8.12 -1.79
N GLY A 147 8.18 8.29 -0.91
CA GLY A 147 7.17 9.34 -1.06
C GLY A 147 7.67 10.72 -0.62
N HIS A 148 8.74 10.76 0.18
CA HIS A 148 9.37 12.00 0.64
C HIS A 148 10.35 12.58 -0.40
N PRO A 149 10.27 13.89 -0.72
CA PRO A 149 10.99 14.50 -1.85
C PRO A 149 12.52 14.52 -1.71
N ASN A 150 13.04 14.48 -0.48
CA ASN A 150 14.48 14.53 -0.23
C ASN A 150 15.15 13.14 -0.14
N PHE A 151 14.40 12.06 -0.36
CA PHE A 151 14.93 10.70 -0.26
C PHE A 151 14.72 9.94 -1.57
N THR A 152 15.67 9.06 -1.89
CA THR A 152 15.60 8.18 -3.06
C THR A 152 16.02 6.78 -2.62
N ALA A 153 15.30 5.77 -3.11
CA ALA A 153 15.60 4.37 -2.76
C ALA A 153 17.00 3.99 -3.27
N PRO A 154 17.83 3.29 -2.48
CA PRO A 154 19.15 2.85 -2.95
C PRO A 154 19.11 2.00 -4.22
N ASN A 155 18.02 1.25 -4.44
CA ASN A 155 17.76 0.45 -5.63
C ASN A 155 16.69 1.07 -6.55
N TYR A 156 16.57 2.40 -6.58
CA TYR A 156 15.55 3.10 -7.35
C TYR A 156 15.50 2.71 -8.83
N ASP A 157 16.65 2.57 -9.49
CA ASP A 157 16.71 2.21 -10.92
C ASP A 157 16.14 0.81 -11.18
N GLU A 158 16.42 -0.16 -10.31
CA GLU A 158 15.83 -1.51 -10.36
C GLU A 158 14.32 -1.46 -10.15
N LEU A 159 13.84 -0.70 -9.15
CA LEU A 159 12.41 -0.53 -8.90
C LEU A 159 11.69 0.10 -10.10
N MET A 160 12.34 1.06 -10.78
CA MET A 160 11.81 1.69 -11.98
C MET A 160 11.75 0.73 -13.17
N GLU A 161 12.77 -0.12 -13.35
CA GLU A 161 12.77 -1.16 -14.39
C GLU A 161 11.61 -2.14 -14.19
N VAL A 162 11.45 -2.67 -12.97
CA VAL A 162 10.36 -3.60 -12.63
C VAL A 162 9.00 -2.91 -12.76
N GLY A 163 8.88 -1.66 -12.29
CA GLY A 163 7.65 -0.86 -12.42
C GLY A 163 7.24 -0.62 -13.87
N GLN A 164 8.19 -0.33 -14.76
CA GLN A 164 7.94 -0.13 -16.19
C GLN A 164 7.51 -1.44 -16.88
N ALA A 165 8.15 -2.56 -16.53
CA ALA A 165 7.76 -3.88 -17.03
C ALA A 165 6.33 -4.23 -16.59
N ALA A 166 6.00 -3.99 -15.31
CA ALA A 166 4.65 -4.23 -14.77
C ALA A 166 3.59 -3.36 -15.46
N ALA A 167 3.83 -2.07 -15.64
CA ALA A 167 2.92 -1.18 -16.35
C ALA A 167 2.68 -1.63 -17.81
N THR A 168 3.75 -2.07 -18.48
CA THR A 168 3.67 -2.58 -19.85
C THR A 168 2.81 -3.84 -19.92
N ALA A 169 2.98 -4.77 -18.97
CA ALA A 169 2.16 -5.97 -18.88
C ALA A 169 0.67 -5.63 -18.65
N ILE A 170 0.36 -4.72 -17.72
CA ILE A 170 -1.00 -4.25 -17.43
C ILE A 170 -1.62 -3.60 -18.68
N TRP A 171 -0.89 -2.70 -19.34
CA TRP A 171 -1.34 -2.05 -20.58
C TRP A 171 -1.69 -3.06 -21.65
N ASN A 172 -0.91 -4.14 -21.78
CA ASN A 172 -1.11 -5.11 -22.85
C ASN A 172 -2.39 -5.94 -22.74
N VAL A 173 -2.98 -6.08 -21.54
CA VAL A 173 -4.23 -6.85 -21.35
C VAL A 173 -5.44 -6.11 -21.92
N HIS A 174 -5.61 -4.82 -21.59
CA HIS A 174 -6.84 -4.08 -21.90
C HIS A 174 -6.62 -2.71 -22.56
N LYS A 175 -5.37 -2.34 -22.86
CA LYS A 175 -4.99 -1.05 -23.48
C LYS A 175 -5.52 0.17 -22.73
N LYS A 176 -5.76 0.03 -21.41
CA LYS A 176 -6.06 1.15 -20.51
C LYS A 176 -4.76 1.79 -20.06
N THR A 177 -4.64 3.10 -20.25
CA THR A 177 -3.46 3.88 -19.86
C THR A 177 -3.30 3.73 -18.37
N THR A 178 -2.24 3.07 -17.94
CA THR A 178 -1.68 3.26 -16.60
C THR A 178 -0.56 4.24 -16.87
N PRO A 179 -0.78 5.58 -16.79
CA PRO A 179 0.34 6.49 -16.89
C PRO A 179 1.35 6.01 -15.86
N LEU A 180 2.55 5.63 -16.31
CA LEU A 180 3.65 5.56 -15.37
C LEU A 180 3.70 6.95 -14.75
N GLY A 181 3.52 7.04 -13.45
CA GLY A 181 3.80 8.27 -12.71
C GLY A 181 5.31 8.47 -12.71
N LEU A 182 5.91 8.68 -13.89
CA LEU A 182 7.27 9.15 -14.02
C LEU A 182 7.27 10.55 -13.41
N ARG A 183 7.83 10.61 -12.20
CA ARG A 183 8.09 11.76 -11.33
C ARG A 183 7.01 12.04 -10.28
N PRO A 184 7.40 12.21 -8.99
CA PRO A 184 6.56 12.86 -7.99
C PRO A 184 6.51 14.36 -8.31
N THR A 185 5.94 14.76 -9.45
CA THR A 185 5.81 16.18 -9.77
C THR A 185 4.52 16.80 -9.27
N PHE A 186 3.45 16.05 -8.98
CA PHE A 186 2.22 16.68 -8.47
C PHE A 186 1.36 15.91 -7.47
N TYR A 187 1.68 14.66 -7.14
CA TYR A 187 1.02 13.96 -6.02
C TYR A 187 2.06 13.10 -5.31
N THR A 188 2.62 13.62 -4.22
CA THR A 188 3.39 12.85 -3.24
C THR A 188 2.39 12.27 -2.23
N PRO A 189 2.02 10.97 -2.27
CA PRO A 189 1.44 10.37 -1.09
C PRO A 189 2.60 10.08 -0.15
N THR A 190 2.84 11.00 0.77
CA THR A 190 3.83 10.83 1.82
C THR A 190 3.38 9.74 2.78
N GLN A 191 4.33 8.93 3.26
CA GLN A 191 4.19 7.96 4.36
C GLN A 191 3.37 6.70 4.03
N ALA A 192 4.03 5.54 3.94
CA ALA A 192 3.44 4.19 3.98
C ALA A 192 4.58 3.16 4.17
N LEU A 193 4.30 1.94 4.63
CA LEU A 193 5.27 0.84 4.53
C LEU A 193 5.38 0.35 3.06
N PRO A 194 6.58 0.17 2.49
CA PRO A 194 7.61 1.20 2.29
C PRO A 194 7.11 2.25 1.26
N GLU A 195 7.39 3.53 1.51
CA GLU A 195 6.57 4.70 1.13
C GLU A 195 6.02 4.79 -0.30
N THR A 196 4.90 4.08 -0.52
CA THR A 196 3.97 4.16 -1.65
C THR A 196 4.38 3.43 -2.91
N GLY A 197 4.79 2.17 -2.81
CA GLY A 197 4.51 1.22 -3.88
C GLY A 197 5.46 0.03 -3.90
N LEU A 198 5.76 -0.51 -5.09
CA LEU A 198 6.53 -1.75 -5.24
C LEU A 198 7.83 -1.63 -4.44
N GLY A 199 7.91 -2.31 -3.30
CA GLY A 199 9.10 -2.37 -2.47
C GLY A 199 9.58 -3.81 -2.47
N CYS A 200 10.29 -4.20 -3.53
CA CYS A 200 10.91 -5.52 -3.61
C CYS A 200 12.41 -5.39 -3.29
N ARG A 201 12.95 -6.25 -2.44
CA ARG A 201 14.41 -6.41 -2.27
C ARG A 201 14.96 -7.01 -3.58
N GLY A 202 15.95 -6.35 -4.16
CA GLY A 202 16.76 -6.92 -5.23
C GLY A 202 17.62 -8.09 -4.75
N SER A 203 18.21 -8.84 -5.69
CA SER A 203 19.11 -9.96 -5.40
C SER A 203 20.19 -9.58 -4.37
N PRO A 204 20.61 -10.51 -3.48
CA PRO A 204 21.69 -10.27 -2.55
C PRO A 204 22.97 -10.04 -3.33
N THR A 205 23.33 -8.78 -3.55
CA THR A 205 24.67 -8.42 -3.97
C THR A 205 25.56 -8.55 -2.73
N PRO A 206 26.66 -9.33 -2.79
CA PRO A 206 27.54 -9.50 -1.65
C PRO A 206 28.27 -8.18 -1.42
N THR A 207 27.85 -7.40 -0.42
CA THR A 207 28.65 -6.26 0.04
C THR A 207 29.83 -6.79 0.85
N PRO A 208 31.08 -6.42 0.50
CA PRO A 208 32.24 -6.81 1.27
C PRO A 208 32.20 -6.10 2.63
N LEU A 209 32.47 -6.88 3.67
CA LEU A 209 32.65 -6.39 5.04
C LEU A 209 33.76 -5.33 5.08
N SER A 210 33.48 -4.17 5.65
CA SER A 210 34.48 -3.24 6.17
C SER A 210 34.30 -3.12 7.68
#